data_AF-A0A7C5FAU4-F1
#
_entry.id   AF-A0A7C5FAU4-F1
#
_cell.length_a   1.000
_cell.length_b   1.000
_cell.length_c   1.000
_cell.angle_alpha   90.00
_cell.angle_beta   90.00
_cell.angle_gamma   90.00
#
_symmetry.space_group_name_H-M   'P 1'
#
loop_
_entity.id
_entity.type
_entity.pdbx_description
1 polymer ?
#
loop_
_entity_poly.entity_id
_entity_poly.type
_entity_poly.pdbx_seq_one_letter_code
_entity_poly.pdbx_strand_id
1 'polypeptide(L)'
;KRPLIGEAEEPEDRKGAFSLLRHEGEVVGALLRTKKGVKPLCVSPGHRMDLEGSIHLVLKATRGFRIPEPLRRAHLLSRRLSLGLVAK
;
A
#
# COMPACT_ATOMS: atom_id res chain seq x y z
N LYS A 1 5.94 3.78 -5.67
CA LYS A 1 6.00 2.95 -4.44
C LYS A 1 6.60 1.61 -4.83
N ARG A 2 7.84 1.38 -4.40
CA ARG A 2 8.65 0.17 -4.57
C ARG A 2 9.07 -0.28 -3.16
N PRO A 3 9.37 -1.56 -2.93
CA PRO A 3 9.89 -1.98 -1.64
C PRO A 3 11.23 -1.27 -1.39
N LEU A 4 11.45 -0.85 -0.15
CA LEU A 4 12.74 -0.29 0.26
C LEU A 4 13.76 -1.41 0.45
N ILE A 5 13.30 -2.53 1.03
CA ILE A 5 14.06 -3.75 1.29
C ILE A 5 13.17 -4.96 1.00
N GLY A 6 13.83 -6.08 0.77
CA GLY A 6 13.21 -7.38 0.58
C GLY A 6 12.78 -7.65 -0.86
N GLU A 7 12.70 -8.94 -1.16
CA GLU A 7 12.35 -9.47 -2.47
C GLU A 7 11.04 -10.25 -2.35
N ALA A 8 10.24 -10.18 -3.42
CA ALA A 8 9.01 -10.94 -3.56
C ALA A 8 8.70 -11.10 -5.05
N GLU A 9 8.10 -12.22 -5.40
CA GLU A 9 7.52 -12.42 -6.71
C GLU A 9 6.33 -11.50 -6.92
N GLU A 10 6.06 -11.14 -8.17
CA GLU A 10 4.88 -10.36 -8.52
C GLU A 10 3.62 -11.19 -8.17
N PRO A 11 2.70 -10.66 -7.34
CA PRO A 11 1.49 -11.40 -6.96
C PRO A 11 0.57 -11.58 -8.16
N GLU A 12 -0.37 -12.52 -8.09
CA GLU A 12 -1.41 -12.67 -9.12
C GLU A 12 -2.09 -11.33 -9.46
N ASP A 13 -2.56 -11.20 -10.71
CA ASP A 13 -3.32 -10.02 -11.14
C ASP A 13 -4.79 -10.07 -10.70
N ARG A 14 -5.01 -10.24 -9.40
CA ARG A 14 -6.33 -10.28 -8.77
C ARG A 14 -6.32 -9.47 -7.48
N LYS A 15 -7.38 -8.68 -7.25
CA LYS A 15 -7.50 -7.90 -6.02
C LYS A 15 -7.41 -8.82 -4.80
N GLY A 16 -6.56 -8.45 -3.84
CA GLY A 16 -6.32 -9.21 -2.62
C GLY A 16 -5.19 -10.23 -2.73
N ALA A 17 -4.70 -10.55 -3.93
CA ALA A 17 -3.52 -11.39 -4.06
C ALA A 17 -2.29 -10.67 -3.49
N PHE A 18 -1.41 -11.42 -2.82
CA PHE A 18 -0.18 -10.87 -2.29
C PHE A 18 0.95 -11.90 -2.29
N SER A 19 2.17 -11.39 -2.31
CA SER A 19 3.41 -12.15 -2.13
C SER A 19 4.15 -11.60 -0.92
N LEU A 20 4.73 -12.46 -0.09
CA LEU A 20 5.48 -12.02 1.09
C LEU A 20 6.81 -11.41 0.69
N LEU A 21 7.10 -10.21 1.20
CA LEU A 21 8.42 -9.59 1.09
C LEU A 21 9.34 -10.21 2.14
N ARG A 22 10.43 -10.82 1.67
CA ARG A 22 11.43 -11.43 2.54
C ARG A 22 12.75 -10.67 2.47
N HIS A 23 13.37 -10.45 3.62
CA HIS A 23 14.70 -9.87 3.73
C HIS A 23 15.49 -10.71 4.74
N GLU A 24 16.63 -11.25 4.32
CA GLU A 24 17.48 -12.10 5.18
C GLU A 24 16.73 -13.31 5.79
N GLY A 25 15.79 -13.88 5.05
CA GLY A 25 14.95 -15.00 5.50
C GLY A 25 13.68 -14.58 6.24
N GLU A 26 13.65 -13.38 6.79
CA GLU A 26 12.53 -12.85 7.59
C GLU A 26 11.45 -12.18 6.74
N VAL A 27 10.20 -12.31 7.16
CA VAL A 27 9.06 -11.65 6.49
C VAL A 27 8.93 -10.22 7.01
N VAL A 28 9.22 -9.25 6.13
CA VAL A 28 9.19 -7.82 6.46
C VAL A 28 7.94 -7.09 5.94
N GLY A 29 7.14 -7.76 5.10
CA GLY A 29 5.94 -7.17 4.53
C GLY A 29 5.31 -8.03 3.44
N ALA A 30 4.53 -7.40 2.57
CA ALA A 30 3.91 -8.03 1.40
C ALA A 30 3.81 -7.07 0.20
N LEU A 31 3.96 -7.60 -1.01
CA LEU A 31 3.48 -6.97 -2.24
C LEU A 31 2.01 -7.33 -2.43
N LEU A 32 1.13 -6.35 -2.24
CA LEU A 32 -0.32 -6.52 -2.28
C LEU A 32 -0.94 -5.94 -3.55
N ARG A 33 -1.70 -6.76 -4.28
CA ARG A 33 -2.53 -6.31 -5.41
C ARG A 33 -3.82 -5.69 -4.90
N THR A 34 -3.87 -4.35 -4.82
CA THR A 34 -5.08 -3.64 -4.36
C THR A 34 -6.13 -3.43 -5.47
N LYS A 35 -5.71 -3.50 -6.73
CA LYS A 35 -6.56 -3.38 -7.93
C LYS A 35 -5.92 -4.19 -9.07
N LYS A 36 -6.77 -4.81 -9.90
CA LYS A 36 -6.35 -5.53 -11.11
C LYS A 36 -5.73 -4.58 -12.15
N GLY A 37 -4.73 -5.05 -12.89
CA GLY A 37 -4.08 -4.33 -13.98
C GLY A 37 -3.22 -3.15 -13.53
N VAL A 38 -2.91 -3.02 -12.24
CA VAL A 38 -2.02 -1.98 -11.72
C VAL A 38 -0.93 -2.58 -10.85
N LYS A 39 0.21 -1.89 -10.78
CA LYS A 39 1.34 -2.29 -9.93
C LYS A 39 0.92 -2.53 -8.48
N PRO A 40 1.46 -3.55 -7.80
CA PRO A 40 1.10 -3.86 -6.42
C PRO A 40 1.60 -2.76 -5.48
N LEU A 41 1.14 -2.80 -4.23
CA LEU A 41 1.60 -1.93 -3.15
C LEU A 41 2.39 -2.72 -2.14
N CYS A 42 3.53 -2.18 -1.72
CA CYS A 42 4.24 -2.69 -0.55
C CYS A 42 3.45 -2.32 0.70
N VAL A 43 3.15 -3.32 1.52
CA VAL A 43 2.49 -3.20 2.82
C VAL A 43 3.41 -3.83 3.85
N SER A 44 3.68 -3.13 4.94
CA SER A 44 4.41 -3.64 6.09
C SER A 44 3.64 -3.27 7.35
N PRO A 45 3.70 -4.09 8.41
CA PRO A 45 3.16 -3.71 9.70
C PRO A 45 3.86 -2.46 10.25
N GLY A 46 3.08 -1.63 10.94
CA GLY A 46 3.59 -0.55 11.77
C GLY A 46 3.74 -1.00 13.23
N HIS A 47 3.65 -0.06 14.16
CA HIS A 47 3.64 -0.38 15.58
C HIS A 47 2.30 -1.00 16.02
N ARG A 48 2.36 -2.07 16.82
CA ARG A 48 1.19 -2.80 17.38
C ARG A 48 0.20 -3.31 16.33
N MET A 49 0.73 -3.76 15.20
CA MET A 49 -0.05 -4.34 14.10
C MET A 49 0.69 -5.58 13.58
N ASP A 50 -0.05 -6.60 13.19
CA ASP A 50 0.49 -7.72 12.43
C ASP A 50 0.39 -7.47 10.91
N LEU A 51 1.05 -8.32 10.12
CA LEU A 51 1.03 -8.19 8.66
C LEU A 51 -0.36 -8.49 8.08
N GLU A 52 -1.04 -9.50 8.57
CA GLU A 52 -2.37 -9.90 8.10
C GLU A 52 -3.40 -8.77 8.29
N GLY A 53 -3.48 -8.22 9.50
CA GLY A 53 -4.33 -7.09 9.81
C GLY A 53 -3.96 -5.84 9.01
N SER A 54 -2.67 -5.61 8.76
CA SER A 54 -2.21 -4.52 7.88
C SER A 54 -2.74 -4.68 6.45
N ILE A 55 -2.63 -5.88 5.87
CA ILE A 55 -3.16 -6.19 4.54
C ILE A 55 -4.67 -5.97 4.49
N HIS A 56 -5.40 -6.50 5.47
CA HIS A 56 -6.85 -6.37 5.56
C HIS A 56 -7.30 -4.90 5.62
N LEU A 57 -6.65 -4.11 6.47
CA LEU A 57 -6.93 -2.68 6.62
C LEU A 57 -6.71 -1.94 5.28
N VAL A 58 -5.60 -2.23 4.60
CA VAL A 58 -5.28 -1.63 3.30
C VAL A 58 -6.32 -2.01 2.24
N LEU A 59 -6.75 -3.28 2.18
CA LEU A 59 -7.79 -3.72 1.25
C LEU A 59 -9.14 -3.04 1.52
N LYS A 60 -9.54 -2.90 2.80
CA LYS A 60 -10.76 -2.16 3.17
C LYS A 60 -10.68 -0.67 2.84
N ALA A 61 -9.51 -0.06 2.97
CA ALA A 61 -9.28 1.34 2.66
C ALA A 61 -9.14 1.62 1.15
N THR A 62 -9.08 0.61 0.28
CA THR A 62 -8.94 0.77 -1.17
C THR A 62 -10.30 0.65 -1.89
N ARG A 63 -10.90 1.81 -2.16
CA ARG A 63 -12.20 1.96 -2.84
C ARG A 63 -12.04 2.21 -4.35
N GLY A 64 -11.62 1.21 -5.11
CA GLY A 64 -11.50 1.29 -6.59
C GLY A 64 -10.23 1.98 -7.11
N PHE A 65 -9.39 2.50 -6.22
CA PHE A 65 -8.08 3.07 -6.51
C PHE A 65 -6.96 2.13 -6.06
N ARG A 66 -5.77 2.29 -6.66
CA ARG A 66 -4.55 1.60 -6.22
C ARG A 66 -4.16 2.01 -4.79
N ILE A 67 -4.22 3.31 -4.48
CA ILE A 67 -3.77 3.88 -3.21
C ILE A 67 -4.93 3.92 -2.21
N PRO A 68 -4.72 3.54 -0.93
CA PRO A 68 -5.72 3.68 0.14
C PRO A 68 -6.28 5.09 0.23
N GLU A 69 -7.57 5.19 0.53
CA GLU A 69 -8.30 6.45 0.61
C GLU A 69 -7.63 7.49 1.53
N PRO A 70 -7.17 7.14 2.76
CA PRO A 70 -6.53 8.11 3.63
C PRO A 70 -5.27 8.73 3.02
N LEU A 71 -4.40 7.89 2.44
CA LEU A 71 -3.16 8.34 1.79
C LEU A 71 -3.46 9.16 0.54
N ARG A 72 -4.49 8.78 -0.22
CA ARG A 72 -4.92 9.52 -1.40
C ARG A 72 -5.43 10.92 -1.03
N ARG A 73 -6.23 11.03 0.03
CA ARG A 73 -6.70 12.33 0.55
C ARG A 73 -5.57 13.20 1.05
N ALA A 74 -4.65 12.64 1.84
CA ALA A 74 -3.47 13.34 2.30
C ALA A 74 -2.64 13.90 1.14
N HIS A 75 -2.40 13.09 0.10
CA HIS A 75 -1.69 13.54 -1.10
C HIS A 75 -2.42 14.68 -1.84
N LEU A 76 -3.72 14.57 -2.03
CA LEU A 76 -4.53 15.62 -2.68
C LEU A 76 -4.57 16.92 -1.87
N LEU A 77 -4.59 16.84 -0.55
CA LEU A 77 -4.52 18.00 0.32
C LEU A 77 -3.15 18.67 0.25
N SER A 78 -2.07 17.88 0.39
CA SER A 78 -0.69 18.38 0.27
C SER A 78 -0.46 19.10 -1.06
N ARG A 79 -0.96 18.55 -2.17
CA ARG A 79 -0.92 19.21 -3.49
C ARG A 79 -1.70 20.53 -3.54
N ARG A 80 -2.88 20.60 -2.93
CA ARG A 80 -3.67 21.84 -2.92
C ARG A 80 -2.98 22.93 -2.10
N LEU A 81 -2.38 22.57 -0.97
CA LEU A 81 -1.61 23.49 -0.14
C LEU A 81 -0.36 24.00 -0.85
N SER A 82 0.40 23.12 -1.53
CA SER A 82 1.58 23.55 -2.29
C SER A 82 1.27 24.47 -3.47
N LEU A 83 0.01 24.46 -3.94
CA LEU A 83 -0.47 25.32 -5.03
C LEU A 83 -1.21 26.57 -4.52
N GLY A 84 -1.29 26.79 -3.20
CA GLY A 84 -2.02 27.93 -2.61
C GLY A 84 -3.54 27.87 -2.81
N LEU A 85 -4.10 26.71 -3.16
CA LEU A 85 -5.52 26.52 -3.51
C LEU A 85 -6.42 26.25 -2.30
N VAL A 86 -5.93 26.49 -1.07
CA VAL A 86 -6.70 26.33 0.15
C VAL A 86 -6.77 27.68 0.84
N ALA A 87 -7.98 28.24 0.95
CA ALA A 87 -8.23 29.46 1.72
C ALA A 87 -7.78 29.23 3.18
N LYS A 88 -7.09 30.23 3.74
CA LYS A 88 -6.74 30.25 5.18
C LYS A 88 -7.99 30.23 6.03
#